data_AF-A0A2V7V884-F1
#
_entry.id   AF-A0A2V7V884-F1
#
_cell.length_a   1.000
_cell.length_b   1.000
_cell.length_c   1.000
_cell.angle_alpha   90.00
_cell.angle_beta   90.00
_cell.angle_gamma   90.00
#
_symmetry.space_group_name_H-M   'P 1'
#
loop_
_entity.id
_entity.type
_entity.pdbx_description
1 polymer ?
#
loop_
_entity_poly.entity_id
_entity_poly.type
_entity_poly.pdbx_seq_one_letter_code
_entity_poly.pdbx_strand_id
1 'polypeptide(L)'
;MENRGRTTWTRAERYRLGAQNPADNWTWLPRGRATLDRSDSVGPGERKTFRFTVTAPGPPGAHDFQWQMVQDGVEWFGEATPNLAVQVQPSGGEAELIDTLDYFVSKEPSRALQGPHALSHALSGRDYYTVKWSSESFELHSWDDEYIYLREDHSGSPVDFYSFTCGLWMKRRMRVGETLVSSANRIQWYDRSCRPVRSTRYSFQTTLEAHRPDFEAGGDLGRQDVIVLRYADPGGGGYEKFYYSRQWGWIVWEQYGRDGSREREARFNRPGPAPVAPGRACSLR
;
A
#
# COMPACT_ATOMS: atom_id res chain seq x y z
N MET A 1 32.64 24.24 3.52
CA MET A 1 32.55 25.62 4.05
C MET A 1 33.95 26.19 4.23
N GLU A 2 34.13 27.49 4.02
CA GLU A 2 35.38 28.21 4.24
C GLU A 2 35.16 29.27 5.32
N ASN A 3 36.05 29.36 6.30
CA ASN A 3 35.96 30.36 7.35
C ASN A 3 36.53 31.69 6.88
N ARG A 4 35.65 32.59 6.42
CA ARG A 4 36.02 33.96 6.01
C ARG A 4 35.92 34.97 7.15
N GLY A 5 35.62 34.50 8.36
CA GLY A 5 35.53 35.31 9.57
C GLY A 5 36.86 35.49 10.27
N ARG A 6 36.81 36.06 11.48
CA ARG A 6 37.98 36.26 12.35
C ARG A 6 38.03 35.29 13.54
N THR A 7 36.95 34.57 13.79
CA THR A 7 36.82 33.62 14.90
C THR A 7 37.05 32.20 14.42
N THR A 8 37.78 31.41 15.21
CA THR A 8 37.98 29.98 14.95
C THR A 8 36.67 29.22 15.22
N TRP A 9 36.26 28.34 14.31
CA TRP A 9 35.09 27.50 14.55
C TRP A 9 35.46 26.23 15.31
N THR A 10 34.81 26.01 16.43
CA THR A 10 34.94 24.79 17.23
C THR A 10 33.58 24.19 17.58
N ARG A 11 33.54 22.88 17.82
CA ARG A 11 32.32 22.21 18.32
C ARG A 11 31.91 22.74 19.70
N ALA A 12 32.89 23.03 20.56
CA ALA A 12 32.67 23.48 21.93
C ALA A 12 31.91 24.83 21.97
N GLU A 13 32.25 25.73 21.05
CA GLU A 13 31.58 27.03 20.87
C GLU A 13 30.32 26.96 20.00
N ARG A 14 29.86 25.74 19.69
CA ARG A 14 28.60 25.44 19.02
C ARG A 14 28.50 25.91 17.56
N TYR A 15 29.62 25.99 16.85
CA TYR A 15 29.63 26.15 15.40
C TYR A 15 29.18 24.85 14.71
N ARG A 16 28.18 24.97 13.84
CA ARG A 16 27.48 23.84 13.19
C ARG A 16 27.01 24.26 11.79
N LEU A 17 26.61 23.27 11.01
CA LEU A 17 25.84 23.47 9.81
C LEU A 17 24.36 23.21 10.13
N GLY A 18 23.48 24.16 9.84
CA GLY A 18 22.05 24.10 10.16
C GLY A 18 21.18 24.06 8.92
N ALA A 19 20.04 23.36 9.01
CA ALA A 19 19.09 23.18 7.91
C ALA A 19 18.36 24.49 7.58
N GLN A 20 18.18 24.72 6.28
CA GLN A 20 17.49 25.88 5.71
C GLN A 20 16.43 25.42 4.72
N ASN A 21 15.59 26.37 4.30
CA ASN A 21 14.48 26.19 3.36
C ASN A 21 13.50 25.08 3.77
N PRO A 22 12.68 25.29 4.83
CA PRO A 22 12.62 26.48 5.69
C PRO A 22 13.70 26.48 6.78
N ALA A 23 14.01 27.65 7.35
CA ALA A 23 15.01 27.77 8.41
C ALA A 23 14.70 26.85 9.60
N ASP A 24 15.73 26.18 10.12
CA ASP A 24 15.66 25.35 11.33
C ASP A 24 14.73 24.12 11.25
N ASN A 25 14.55 23.55 10.05
CA ASN A 25 13.73 22.35 9.84
C ASN A 25 14.45 21.04 10.20
N TRP A 26 13.67 19.97 10.37
CA TRP A 26 14.18 18.63 10.72
C TRP A 26 13.94 17.58 9.62
N THR A 27 13.74 18.01 8.36
CA THR A 27 13.32 17.16 7.24
C THR A 27 14.28 15.99 6.99
N TRP A 28 15.58 16.27 7.01
CA TRP A 28 16.63 15.31 6.64
C TRP A 28 17.40 14.74 7.84
N LEU A 29 17.34 15.42 8.99
CA LEU A 29 18.18 15.12 10.14
C LEU A 29 17.49 15.60 11.43
N PRO A 30 17.48 14.80 12.51
CA PRO A 30 16.90 15.21 13.79
C PRO A 30 17.55 16.49 14.32
N ARG A 31 16.74 17.50 14.65
CA ARG A 31 17.16 18.85 15.08
C ARG A 31 17.84 19.70 14.00
N GLY A 32 17.97 19.22 12.76
CA GLY A 32 18.51 20.00 11.65
C GLY A 32 19.92 20.54 11.86
N ARG A 33 20.82 19.80 12.54
CA ARG A 33 22.21 20.22 12.83
C ARG A 33 23.24 19.15 12.50
N ALA A 34 24.18 19.47 11.63
CA ALA A 34 25.43 18.71 11.47
C ALA A 34 26.56 19.39 12.27
N THR A 35 27.17 18.64 13.19
CA THR A 35 28.20 19.18 14.08
C THR A 35 29.60 19.02 13.52
N LEU A 36 30.52 19.88 13.93
CA LEU A 36 31.96 19.64 13.82
C LEU A 36 32.37 18.39 14.63
N ASP A 37 33.47 17.76 14.22
CA ASP A 37 34.14 16.71 14.99
C ASP A 37 34.74 17.30 16.28
N ARG A 38 34.94 16.46 17.29
CA ARG A 38 35.43 16.95 18.60
C ARG A 38 36.82 17.59 18.52
N SER A 39 37.66 17.14 17.60
CA SER A 39 39.03 17.63 17.39
C SER A 39 39.12 18.75 16.35
N ASP A 40 38.00 19.15 15.74
CA ASP A 40 38.03 20.23 14.74
C ASP A 40 38.28 21.58 15.39
N SER A 41 39.19 22.33 14.77
CA SER A 41 39.45 23.74 15.02
C SER A 41 39.69 24.40 13.66
N VAL A 42 38.70 25.14 13.15
CA VAL A 42 38.74 25.72 11.80
C VAL A 42 39.01 27.22 11.90
N GLY A 43 40.27 27.61 11.77
CA GLY A 43 40.72 29.00 11.85
C GLY A 43 40.33 29.87 10.65
N PRO A 44 40.53 31.19 10.72
CA PRO A 44 40.36 32.10 9.58
C PRO A 44 41.14 31.64 8.35
N GLY A 45 40.46 31.61 7.19
CA GLY A 45 41.00 31.14 5.91
C GLY A 45 40.95 29.61 5.71
N GLU A 46 40.63 28.84 6.74
CA GLU A 46 40.58 27.38 6.64
C GLU A 46 39.24 26.87 6.09
N ARG A 47 39.24 25.64 5.56
CA ARG A 47 38.07 25.00 4.97
C ARG A 47 37.71 23.74 5.75
N LYS A 48 36.41 23.51 5.96
CA LYS A 48 35.86 22.27 6.54
C LYS A 48 34.83 21.64 5.61
N THR A 49 34.93 20.32 5.49
CA THR A 49 33.91 19.46 4.90
C THR A 49 33.10 18.81 6.01
N PHE A 50 31.80 19.07 6.05
CA PHE A 50 30.87 18.38 6.94
C PHE A 50 30.45 17.05 6.30
N ARG A 51 30.52 15.96 7.06
CA ARG A 51 30.04 14.64 6.65
C ARG A 51 29.03 14.16 7.69
N PHE A 52 27.81 13.89 7.26
CA PHE A 52 26.74 13.44 8.14
C PHE A 52 25.76 12.58 7.35
N THR A 53 25.14 11.61 8.04
CA THR A 53 24.11 10.75 7.47
C THR A 53 22.76 11.44 7.59
N VAL A 54 21.96 11.39 6.53
CA VAL A 54 20.60 11.91 6.50
C VAL A 54 19.61 10.80 6.25
N THR A 55 18.37 11.00 6.68
CA THR A 55 17.24 10.10 6.40
C THR A 55 16.31 10.80 5.42
N ALA A 56 15.93 10.11 4.35
CA ALA A 56 14.93 10.63 3.43
C ALA A 56 13.58 10.77 4.13
N PRO A 57 12.84 11.89 3.95
CA PRO A 57 11.51 12.05 4.51
C PRO A 57 10.52 11.02 3.94
N GLY A 58 9.52 10.63 4.74
CA GLY A 58 8.58 9.56 4.37
C GLY A 58 7.68 9.84 3.15
N PRO A 59 7.13 11.06 2.97
CA PRO A 59 6.33 11.38 1.80
C PRO A 59 7.18 11.45 0.51
N PRO A 60 6.82 10.74 -0.57
CA PRO A 60 7.46 10.92 -1.87
C PRO A 60 7.26 12.35 -2.39
N GLY A 61 8.21 12.82 -3.20
CA GLY A 61 8.16 14.14 -3.83
C GLY A 61 9.46 14.92 -3.69
N ALA A 62 9.42 16.19 -4.12
CA ALA A 62 10.55 17.10 -4.01
C ALA A 62 10.68 17.62 -2.57
N HIS A 63 11.87 17.47 -1.98
CA HIS A 63 12.20 18.01 -0.67
C HIS A 63 13.46 18.85 -0.75
N ASP A 64 13.41 20.04 -0.17
CA ASP A 64 14.52 20.99 -0.20
C ASP A 64 15.66 20.54 0.70
N PHE A 65 16.89 20.62 0.17
CA PHE A 65 18.12 20.28 0.86
C PHE A 65 19.05 21.50 0.79
N GLN A 66 18.94 22.37 1.79
CA GLN A 66 19.73 23.60 1.90
C GLN A 66 20.30 23.75 3.31
N TRP A 67 21.49 24.31 3.41
CA TRP A 67 22.22 24.42 4.67
C TRP A 67 22.93 25.76 4.80
N GLN A 68 23.11 26.24 6.02
CA GLN A 68 23.86 27.46 6.33
C GLN A 68 24.64 27.29 7.63
N MET A 69 25.78 27.98 7.77
CA MET A 69 26.52 27.96 9.04
C MET A 69 25.72 28.67 10.15
N VAL A 70 25.82 28.11 11.35
CA VAL A 70 25.17 28.64 12.56
C VAL A 70 26.10 28.48 13.75
N GLN A 71 26.12 29.49 14.61
CA GLN A 71 26.63 29.37 15.97
C GLN A 71 25.41 29.33 16.90
N ASP A 72 25.06 28.14 17.38
CA ASP A 72 23.78 27.94 18.06
C ASP A 72 23.67 28.79 19.34
N GLY A 73 22.61 29.59 19.41
CA GLY A 73 22.38 30.57 20.48
C GLY A 73 22.98 31.94 20.21
N VAL A 74 23.62 32.15 19.05
CA VAL A 74 24.24 33.41 18.65
C VAL A 74 23.63 33.90 17.33
N GLU A 75 23.97 33.29 16.20
CA GLU A 75 23.52 33.75 14.88
C GLU A 75 23.65 32.69 13.78
N TRP A 76 22.90 32.90 12.69
CA TRP A 76 23.15 32.28 11.38
C TRP A 76 24.07 33.19 10.59
N PHE A 77 25.08 32.63 9.92
CA PHE A 77 26.10 33.42 9.24
C PHE A 77 26.60 32.78 7.96
N GLY A 78 27.22 33.61 7.12
CA GLY A 78 27.63 33.23 5.77
C GLY A 78 26.44 33.01 4.84
N GLU A 79 26.72 32.70 3.58
CA GLU A 79 25.68 32.38 2.61
C GLU A 79 25.14 30.96 2.85
N ALA A 80 23.84 30.77 2.64
CA ALA A 80 23.29 29.43 2.53
C ALA A 80 23.87 28.75 1.28
N THR A 81 24.03 27.43 1.33
CA THR A 81 24.34 26.64 0.13
C THR A 81 23.26 26.85 -0.92
N PRO A 82 23.54 26.61 -2.21
CA PRO A 82 22.46 26.44 -3.18
C PRO A 82 21.43 25.42 -2.69
N ASN A 83 20.16 25.67 -2.95
CA ASN A 83 19.11 24.70 -2.66
C ASN A 83 19.18 23.55 -3.66
N LEU A 84 19.15 22.31 -3.15
CA LEU A 84 18.97 21.11 -3.96
C LEU A 84 17.59 20.52 -3.67
N ALA A 85 16.71 20.50 -4.68
CA ALA A 85 15.43 19.80 -4.58
C ALA A 85 15.64 18.29 -4.79
N VAL A 86 15.76 17.53 -3.69
CA VAL A 86 15.96 16.09 -3.74
C VAL A 86 14.63 15.39 -3.97
N GLN A 87 14.54 14.60 -5.03
CA GLN A 87 13.37 13.79 -5.32
C GLN A 87 13.42 12.51 -4.48
N VAL A 88 12.55 12.43 -3.47
CA VAL A 88 12.34 11.21 -2.69
C VAL A 88 11.35 10.33 -3.42
N GLN A 89 11.79 9.13 -3.78
CA GLN A 89 10.94 8.12 -4.39
C GLN A 89 10.33 7.23 -3.30
N PRO A 90 9.16 6.63 -3.56
CA PRO A 90 8.71 5.47 -2.80
C PRO A 90 9.83 4.42 -2.79
N SER A 91 9.96 3.65 -1.71
CA SER A 91 10.89 2.53 -1.68
C SER A 91 10.43 1.44 -2.67
N GLY A 92 10.88 1.57 -3.92
CA GLY A 92 10.64 0.65 -5.02
C GLY A 92 11.12 1.31 -6.31
N GLY A 93 12.36 1.00 -6.75
CA GLY A 93 12.91 1.51 -8.01
C GLY A 93 11.98 1.19 -9.19
N GLU A 94 11.92 2.08 -10.19
CA GLU A 94 10.97 2.06 -11.34
C GLU A 94 9.78 1.10 -11.13
N ALA A 95 8.91 1.43 -10.17
CA ALA A 95 7.94 0.51 -9.57
C ALA A 95 7.46 -0.59 -10.53
N GLU A 96 7.90 -1.84 -10.33
CA GLU A 96 7.61 -2.98 -11.19
C GLU A 96 6.16 -2.95 -11.67
N LEU A 97 5.96 -3.07 -12.99
CA LEU A 97 4.61 -3.18 -13.53
C LEU A 97 4.12 -4.60 -13.31
N ILE A 98 3.30 -4.79 -12.27
CA ILE A 98 2.85 -6.10 -11.84
C ILE A 98 1.61 -6.51 -12.65
N ASP A 99 1.64 -7.74 -13.18
CA ASP A 99 0.41 -8.38 -13.63
C ASP A 99 -0.40 -8.83 -12.41
N THR A 100 -1.50 -8.16 -12.08
CA THR A 100 -2.27 -8.49 -10.88
C THR A 100 -3.04 -9.82 -11.01
N LEU A 101 -3.35 -10.26 -12.24
CA LEU A 101 -4.07 -11.53 -12.42
C LEU A 101 -3.20 -12.74 -12.08
N ASP A 102 -1.88 -12.64 -12.30
CA ASP A 102 -0.90 -13.67 -11.94
C ASP A 102 -0.94 -14.01 -10.44
N TYR A 103 -1.44 -13.09 -9.62
CA TYR A 103 -1.64 -13.24 -8.19
C TYR A 103 -3.10 -13.48 -7.83
N PHE A 104 -4.04 -12.90 -8.57
CA PHE A 104 -5.46 -12.98 -8.25
C PHE A 104 -6.04 -14.39 -8.44
N VAL A 105 -5.69 -15.04 -9.56
CA VAL A 105 -6.19 -16.38 -9.91
C VAL A 105 -5.27 -17.43 -9.31
N SER A 106 -5.83 -18.29 -8.46
CA SER A 106 -5.11 -19.42 -7.87
C SER A 106 -4.65 -20.38 -8.96
N LYS A 107 -3.39 -20.83 -8.85
CA LYS A 107 -2.81 -21.90 -9.68
C LYS A 107 -3.17 -23.28 -9.16
N GLU A 108 -3.82 -23.36 -8.01
CA GLU A 108 -4.23 -24.59 -7.33
C GLU A 108 -5.76 -24.65 -7.16
N PRO A 109 -6.59 -24.41 -8.20
CA PRO A 109 -8.03 -24.27 -8.03
C PRO A 109 -8.72 -25.56 -7.52
N SER A 110 -8.09 -26.72 -7.71
CA SER A 110 -8.59 -27.99 -7.18
C SER A 110 -8.28 -28.21 -5.68
N ARG A 111 -7.70 -27.23 -4.99
CA ARG A 111 -7.31 -27.32 -3.58
C ARG A 111 -7.89 -26.15 -2.82
N ALA A 112 -8.81 -26.44 -1.89
CA ALA A 112 -9.29 -25.44 -0.97
C ALA A 112 -8.22 -25.12 0.07
N LEU A 113 -8.27 -23.89 0.59
CA LEU A 113 -7.54 -23.47 1.77
C LEU A 113 -8.47 -23.41 2.97
N GLN A 114 -7.89 -23.51 4.17
CA GLN A 114 -8.60 -23.42 5.44
C GLN A 114 -8.04 -22.27 6.28
N GLY A 115 -8.97 -21.53 6.87
CA GLY A 115 -8.74 -20.53 7.90
C GLY A 115 -9.89 -20.54 8.90
N PRO A 116 -10.48 -19.38 9.23
CA PRO A 116 -11.75 -19.31 9.96
C PRO A 116 -12.90 -20.08 9.27
N HIS A 117 -12.82 -20.23 7.95
CA HIS A 117 -13.69 -21.09 7.13
C HIS A 117 -12.90 -21.64 5.93
N ALA A 118 -13.51 -22.55 5.16
CA ALA A 118 -12.94 -23.03 3.92
C ALA A 118 -13.00 -21.95 2.83
N LEU A 119 -12.00 -21.93 1.95
CA LEU A 119 -11.89 -21.06 0.78
C LEU A 119 -11.52 -21.92 -0.43
N SER A 120 -12.46 -22.13 -1.33
CA SER A 120 -12.28 -22.85 -2.59
C SER A 120 -12.20 -21.87 -3.76
N HIS A 121 -11.62 -22.32 -4.86
CA HIS A 121 -11.52 -21.54 -6.08
C HIS A 121 -12.13 -22.33 -7.22
N ALA A 122 -12.86 -21.67 -8.10
CA ALA A 122 -13.37 -22.30 -9.32
C ALA A 122 -13.14 -21.38 -10.52
N LEU A 123 -12.70 -21.96 -11.62
CA LEU A 123 -12.36 -21.25 -12.84
C LEU A 123 -13.16 -21.83 -14.01
N SER A 124 -13.88 -20.96 -14.73
CA SER A 124 -14.60 -21.31 -15.95
C SER A 124 -14.38 -20.23 -17.00
N GLY A 125 -13.47 -20.46 -17.94
CA GLY A 125 -13.10 -19.46 -18.95
C GLY A 125 -12.45 -18.23 -18.29
N ARG A 126 -13.12 -17.08 -18.37
CA ARG A 126 -12.71 -15.83 -17.72
C ARG A 126 -13.49 -15.51 -16.45
N ASP A 127 -14.31 -16.44 -15.96
CA ASP A 127 -15.03 -16.31 -14.69
C ASP A 127 -14.27 -17.06 -13.60
N TYR A 128 -13.97 -16.36 -12.51
CA TYR A 128 -13.26 -16.89 -11.35
C TYR A 128 -14.05 -16.65 -10.08
N TYR A 129 -14.31 -17.74 -9.38
CA TYR A 129 -15.06 -17.75 -8.14
C TYR A 129 -14.12 -17.97 -6.99
N THR A 130 -14.25 -17.15 -5.96
CA THR A 130 -13.75 -17.46 -4.63
C THR A 130 -14.94 -17.90 -3.79
N VAL A 131 -15.04 -19.20 -3.55
CA VAL A 131 -16.14 -19.83 -2.81
C VAL A 131 -15.73 -20.00 -1.37
N LYS A 132 -16.52 -19.45 -0.45
CA LYS A 132 -16.31 -19.50 0.99
C LYS A 132 -16.91 -20.82 1.51
N TRP A 133 -17.51 -20.81 2.69
CA TRP A 133 -18.00 -22.01 3.38
C TRP A 133 -19.14 -22.78 2.68
N SER A 134 -19.77 -22.25 1.61
CA SER A 134 -20.84 -22.94 0.88
C SER A 134 -20.95 -22.49 -0.58
N SER A 135 -21.68 -23.26 -1.39
CA SER A 135 -22.00 -22.92 -2.79
C SER A 135 -22.84 -21.64 -2.93
N GLU A 136 -23.48 -21.17 -1.85
CA GLU A 136 -24.24 -19.92 -1.82
C GLU A 136 -23.44 -18.78 -1.20
N SER A 137 -22.13 -18.96 -0.96
CA SER A 137 -21.29 -17.95 -0.35
C SER A 137 -20.01 -17.81 -1.16
N PHE A 138 -20.03 -16.93 -2.16
CA PHE A 138 -18.92 -16.75 -3.08
C PHE A 138 -18.82 -15.32 -3.59
N GLU A 139 -17.66 -14.98 -4.13
CA GLU A 139 -17.47 -13.80 -4.96
C GLU A 139 -17.14 -14.24 -6.39
N LEU A 140 -17.88 -13.73 -7.36
CA LEU A 140 -17.63 -13.92 -8.78
C LEU A 140 -16.84 -12.72 -9.32
N HIS A 141 -15.71 -13.03 -9.92
CA HIS A 141 -14.89 -12.09 -10.66
C HIS A 141 -14.77 -12.52 -12.12
N SER A 142 -14.49 -11.54 -12.98
CA SER A 142 -14.11 -11.79 -14.37
C SER A 142 -12.98 -10.85 -14.78
N TRP A 143 -12.35 -11.05 -15.93
CA TRP A 143 -11.34 -10.10 -16.41
C TRP A 143 -11.35 -9.95 -17.93
N ASP A 144 -10.75 -8.86 -18.38
CA ASP A 144 -10.30 -8.69 -19.75
C ASP A 144 -8.78 -8.44 -19.78
N ASP A 145 -8.29 -7.85 -20.86
CA ASP A 145 -6.87 -7.61 -21.05
C ASP A 145 -6.38 -6.40 -20.23
N GLU A 146 -7.30 -5.55 -19.74
CA GLU A 146 -7.01 -4.33 -19.00
C GLU A 146 -7.40 -4.39 -17.52
N TYR A 147 -8.50 -5.07 -17.16
CA TYR A 147 -9.07 -5.03 -15.81
C TYR A 147 -9.56 -6.39 -15.31
N ILE A 148 -9.59 -6.49 -13.98
CA ILE A 148 -10.32 -7.50 -13.20
C ILE A 148 -11.56 -6.81 -12.65
N TYR A 149 -12.69 -7.49 -12.75
CA TYR A 149 -14.01 -7.00 -12.35
C TYR A 149 -14.59 -7.88 -11.25
N LEU A 150 -15.02 -7.30 -10.15
CA LEU A 150 -15.91 -7.93 -9.18
C LEU A 150 -17.33 -7.83 -9.72
N ARG A 151 -17.91 -8.97 -10.11
CA ARG A 151 -19.23 -9.02 -10.73
C ARG A 151 -20.33 -9.23 -9.71
N GLU A 152 -20.11 -10.13 -8.75
CA GLU A 152 -21.14 -10.51 -7.79
C GLU A 152 -20.55 -10.99 -6.47
N ASP A 153 -21.26 -10.71 -5.38
CA ASP A 153 -20.91 -11.16 -4.03
C ASP A 153 -22.15 -11.76 -3.34
N HIS A 154 -21.98 -12.99 -2.85
CA HIS A 154 -22.94 -13.83 -2.14
C HIS A 154 -22.56 -14.03 -0.66
N SER A 155 -21.82 -13.12 -0.05
CA SER A 155 -21.22 -13.31 1.28
C SER A 155 -22.03 -12.73 2.46
N GLY A 156 -23.24 -12.22 2.20
CA GLY A 156 -24.08 -11.52 3.19
C GLY A 156 -25.16 -12.39 3.88
N SER A 157 -25.41 -12.11 5.16
CA SER A 157 -26.56 -12.59 5.95
C SER A 157 -27.84 -11.78 5.63
N PRO A 158 -29.07 -12.30 5.79
CA PRO A 158 -29.61 -13.57 5.32
C PRO A 158 -30.52 -13.40 4.06
N VAL A 159 -30.61 -12.23 3.43
CA VAL A 159 -31.63 -11.98 2.38
C VAL A 159 -31.17 -11.34 1.07
N ASP A 160 -29.99 -10.70 1.01
CA ASP A 160 -29.62 -9.94 -0.18
C ASP A 160 -28.23 -10.33 -0.75
N PHE A 161 -28.22 -10.90 -1.95
CA PHE A 161 -27.02 -11.02 -2.80
C PHE A 161 -26.85 -9.74 -3.61
N TYR A 162 -25.65 -9.43 -4.10
CA TYR A 162 -25.49 -8.25 -4.93
C TYR A 162 -24.48 -8.35 -6.05
N SER A 163 -24.76 -7.64 -7.14
CA SER A 163 -23.87 -7.48 -8.28
C SER A 163 -23.47 -6.03 -8.49
N PHE A 164 -22.40 -5.84 -9.25
CA PHE A 164 -21.90 -4.54 -9.64
C PHE A 164 -22.05 -4.33 -11.14
N THR A 165 -22.57 -3.17 -11.54
CA THR A 165 -22.74 -2.85 -12.98
C THR A 165 -21.40 -2.64 -13.69
N CYS A 166 -20.42 -2.03 -13.00
CA CYS A 166 -19.09 -1.80 -13.52
C CYS A 166 -18.08 -2.71 -12.81
N GLY A 167 -18.03 -2.64 -11.48
CA GLY A 167 -17.28 -3.59 -10.68
C GLY A 167 -15.76 -3.56 -10.90
N LEU A 168 -15.18 -2.46 -11.40
CA LEU A 168 -13.74 -2.32 -11.62
C LEU A 168 -12.95 -2.58 -10.33
N TRP A 169 -12.38 -3.78 -10.20
CA TRP A 169 -11.75 -4.27 -8.97
C TRP A 169 -10.24 -3.99 -8.98
N MET A 170 -9.55 -4.32 -10.06
CA MET A 170 -8.12 -4.04 -10.25
C MET A 170 -7.80 -3.82 -11.72
N LYS A 171 -6.69 -3.12 -12.04
CA LYS A 171 -6.12 -3.21 -13.39
C LYS A 171 -5.28 -4.47 -13.50
N ARG A 172 -5.21 -5.06 -14.69
CA ARG A 172 -4.33 -6.17 -15.01
C ARG A 172 -2.87 -5.79 -14.86
N ARG A 173 -2.50 -4.54 -15.17
CA ARG A 173 -1.14 -4.02 -15.02
C ARG A 173 -1.16 -2.84 -14.05
N MET A 174 -0.57 -3.00 -12.88
CA MET A 174 -0.53 -1.96 -11.84
C MET A 174 0.88 -1.79 -11.29
N ARG A 175 1.20 -0.56 -10.88
CA ARG A 175 2.37 -0.28 -10.04
C ARG A 175 1.97 -0.18 -8.58
N VAL A 176 2.88 -0.51 -7.67
CA VAL A 176 2.66 -0.28 -6.23
C VAL A 176 2.41 1.22 -5.98
N GLY A 177 1.34 1.54 -5.26
CA GLY A 177 0.82 2.88 -5.02
C GLY A 177 -0.28 3.32 -6.00
N GLU A 178 -0.46 2.62 -7.12
CA GLU A 178 -1.48 2.96 -8.10
C GLU A 178 -2.90 2.68 -7.58
N THR A 179 -3.81 3.61 -7.83
CA THR A 179 -5.21 3.55 -7.39
C THR A 179 -6.16 3.51 -8.58
N LEU A 180 -7.14 2.62 -8.51
CA LEU A 180 -8.27 2.52 -9.43
C LEU A 180 -9.54 2.99 -8.70
N VAL A 181 -10.29 3.91 -9.32
CA VAL A 181 -11.54 4.43 -8.76
C VAL A 181 -12.72 3.94 -9.60
N SER A 182 -13.59 3.14 -9.01
CA SER A 182 -14.80 2.60 -9.62
C SER A 182 -15.98 3.55 -9.36
N SER A 183 -16.01 4.70 -10.04
CA SER A 183 -16.98 5.78 -9.77
C SER A 183 -18.33 5.63 -10.51
N ALA A 184 -18.34 4.97 -11.66
CA ALA A 184 -19.54 4.75 -12.49
C ALA A 184 -20.40 3.55 -12.05
N ASN A 185 -20.09 2.99 -10.88
CA ASN A 185 -20.61 1.71 -10.44
C ASN A 185 -21.93 1.84 -9.66
N ARG A 186 -22.76 0.80 -9.76
CA ARG A 186 -23.99 0.63 -9.00
C ARG A 186 -24.02 -0.75 -8.40
N ILE A 187 -24.51 -0.86 -7.16
CA ILE A 187 -24.89 -2.13 -6.56
C ILE A 187 -26.32 -2.44 -6.96
N GLN A 188 -26.54 -3.62 -7.54
CA GLN A 188 -27.86 -4.22 -7.74
C GLN A 188 -28.03 -5.36 -6.74
N TRP A 189 -29.01 -5.24 -5.85
CA TRP A 189 -29.33 -6.28 -4.87
C TRP A 189 -30.38 -7.25 -5.42
N TYR A 190 -30.31 -8.49 -4.99
CA TYR A 190 -31.23 -9.57 -5.37
C TYR A 190 -31.75 -10.28 -4.12
N ASP A 191 -32.99 -10.75 -4.18
CA ASP A 191 -33.51 -11.69 -3.20
C ASP A 191 -32.90 -13.10 -3.38
N ARG A 192 -33.24 -14.04 -2.50
CA ARG A 192 -32.78 -15.44 -2.58
C ARG A 192 -33.23 -16.18 -3.85
N SER A 193 -34.26 -15.69 -4.54
CA SER A 193 -34.71 -16.23 -5.83
C SER A 193 -34.00 -15.56 -7.02
N CYS A 194 -32.97 -14.76 -6.75
CA CYS A 194 -32.23 -13.97 -7.74
C CYS A 194 -33.09 -12.92 -8.45
N ARG A 195 -34.15 -12.39 -7.82
CA ARG A 195 -34.93 -11.29 -8.38
C ARG A 195 -34.35 -9.95 -7.96
N PRO A 196 -34.15 -8.98 -8.88
CA PRO A 196 -33.70 -7.64 -8.54
C PRO A 196 -34.63 -6.95 -7.53
N VAL A 197 -34.08 -6.45 -6.42
CA VAL A 197 -34.84 -5.79 -5.34
C VAL A 197 -34.61 -4.27 -5.30
N ARG A 198 -33.34 -3.84 -5.31
CA ARG A 198 -32.99 -2.41 -5.32
C ARG A 198 -31.67 -2.17 -6.02
N SER A 199 -31.49 -0.94 -6.53
CA SER A 199 -30.23 -0.50 -7.11
C SER A 199 -29.81 0.85 -6.54
N THR A 200 -28.55 0.98 -6.13
CA THR A 200 -27.98 2.24 -5.64
C THR A 200 -26.67 2.56 -6.33
N ARG A 201 -26.32 3.85 -6.44
CA ARG A 201 -24.97 4.26 -6.82
C ARG A 201 -24.01 3.83 -5.71
N TYR A 202 -22.86 3.31 -6.11
CA TYR A 202 -21.85 2.88 -5.18
C TYR A 202 -20.48 3.01 -5.82
N SER A 203 -19.71 3.99 -5.35
CA SER A 203 -18.32 4.14 -5.74
C SER A 203 -17.44 3.43 -4.74
N PHE A 204 -16.34 2.84 -5.20
CA PHE A 204 -15.24 2.41 -4.32
C PHE A 204 -13.91 2.65 -5.02
N GLN A 205 -12.83 2.55 -4.26
CA GLN A 205 -11.48 2.60 -4.82
C GLN A 205 -10.63 1.45 -4.32
N THR A 206 -9.72 1.00 -5.16
CA THR A 206 -8.71 0.00 -4.82
C THR A 206 -7.32 0.52 -5.10
N THR A 207 -6.36 0.21 -4.23
CA THR A 207 -4.96 0.61 -4.37
C THR A 207 -4.08 -0.62 -4.26
N LEU A 208 -3.17 -0.82 -5.22
CA LEU A 208 -2.11 -1.83 -5.07
C LEU A 208 -1.11 -1.31 -4.03
N GLU A 209 -1.33 -1.64 -2.76
CA GLU A 209 -0.63 -1.02 -1.63
C GLU A 209 0.80 -1.55 -1.49
N ALA A 210 1.03 -2.82 -1.82
CA ALA A 210 2.35 -3.42 -1.72
C ALA A 210 2.53 -4.65 -2.63
N HIS A 211 3.79 -4.92 -2.95
CA HIS A 211 4.29 -6.22 -3.36
C HIS A 211 5.25 -6.73 -2.28
N ARG A 212 5.08 -7.97 -1.85
CA ARG A 212 5.82 -8.62 -0.76
C ARG A 212 6.27 -9.99 -1.26
N PRO A 213 7.47 -10.10 -1.86
CA PRO A 213 7.95 -11.37 -2.44
C PRO A 213 8.23 -12.47 -1.40
N ASP A 214 8.25 -12.11 -0.12
CA ASP A 214 8.63 -12.98 0.98
C ASP A 214 7.70 -12.78 2.20
N PHE A 215 6.39 -12.77 1.96
CA PHE A 215 5.38 -12.59 3.01
C PHE A 215 5.17 -13.87 3.82
N GLU A 216 5.23 -13.76 5.14
CA GLU A 216 4.94 -14.85 6.08
C GLU A 216 3.42 -15.11 6.14
N ALA A 217 2.93 -15.99 5.26
CA ALA A 217 1.55 -16.48 5.32
C ALA A 217 1.34 -17.40 6.52
N GLY A 218 2.38 -18.10 6.97
CA GLY A 218 2.34 -19.06 8.07
C GLY A 218 1.60 -20.34 7.70
N GLY A 219 1.35 -21.20 8.69
CA GLY A 219 0.71 -22.51 8.46
C GLY A 219 1.52 -23.35 7.47
N ASP A 220 0.82 -24.11 6.63
CA ASP A 220 1.44 -24.99 5.62
C ASP A 220 1.80 -24.24 4.34
N LEU A 221 1.31 -23.00 4.16
CA LEU A 221 1.71 -22.16 3.02
C LEU A 221 3.09 -21.50 3.23
N GLY A 222 3.55 -21.37 4.48
CA GLY A 222 4.86 -20.79 4.79
C GLY A 222 5.03 -19.36 4.24
N ARG A 223 6.15 -19.11 3.56
CA ARG A 223 6.45 -17.82 2.91
C ARG A 223 5.90 -17.80 1.49
N GLN A 224 5.29 -16.68 1.10
CA GLN A 224 4.58 -16.50 -0.15
C GLN A 224 4.95 -15.18 -0.83
N ASP A 225 5.03 -15.20 -2.15
CA ASP A 225 5.09 -13.99 -2.98
C ASP A 225 3.67 -13.45 -3.15
N VAL A 226 3.38 -12.28 -2.58
CA VAL A 226 2.02 -11.71 -2.53
C VAL A 226 1.98 -10.26 -3.00
N ILE A 227 0.84 -9.89 -3.59
CA ILE A 227 0.41 -8.50 -3.70
C ILE A 227 -0.64 -8.18 -2.63
N VAL A 228 -0.67 -6.93 -2.18
CA VAL A 228 -1.64 -6.42 -1.21
C VAL A 228 -2.51 -5.38 -1.88
N LEU A 229 -3.80 -5.69 -2.03
CA LEU A 229 -4.80 -4.76 -2.52
C LEU A 229 -5.55 -4.14 -1.35
N ARG A 230 -5.51 -2.82 -1.24
CA ARG A 230 -6.37 -2.07 -0.34
C ARG A 230 -7.69 -1.76 -1.03
N TYR A 231 -8.81 -2.06 -0.39
CA TYR A 231 -10.16 -1.67 -0.80
C TYR A 231 -10.70 -0.62 0.16
N ALA A 232 -11.20 0.50 -0.35
CA ALA A 232 -11.83 1.53 0.44
C ALA A 232 -13.17 1.97 -0.17
N ASP A 233 -14.21 1.93 0.64
CA ASP A 233 -15.52 2.50 0.33
C ASP A 233 -15.57 3.96 0.83
N PRO A 234 -15.82 4.95 -0.04
CA PRO A 234 -16.05 6.36 0.30
C PRO A 234 -17.14 6.61 1.35
N GLY A 235 -18.11 5.69 1.49
CA GLY A 235 -19.15 5.75 2.53
C GLY A 235 -18.82 4.96 3.80
N GLY A 236 -17.75 4.16 3.78
CA GLY A 236 -17.37 3.24 4.85
C GLY A 236 -16.56 3.90 5.96
N GLY A 237 -16.82 3.52 7.21
CA GLY A 237 -16.04 3.94 8.39
C GLY A 237 -14.66 3.29 8.51
N GLY A 238 -14.04 2.83 7.41
CA GLY A 238 -12.84 1.99 7.43
C GLY A 238 -12.37 1.56 6.03
N TYR A 239 -11.52 0.53 5.96
CA TYR A 239 -11.03 -0.06 4.73
C TYR A 239 -10.64 -1.53 4.93
N GLU A 240 -10.43 -2.25 3.84
CA GLU A 240 -10.03 -3.65 3.86
C GLU A 240 -8.74 -3.85 3.06
N LYS A 241 -8.02 -4.93 3.37
CA LYS A 241 -6.87 -5.38 2.60
C LYS A 241 -7.01 -6.85 2.22
N PHE A 242 -6.66 -7.16 0.99
CA PHE A 242 -6.64 -8.50 0.43
C PHE A 242 -5.20 -8.83 0.03
N TYR A 243 -4.71 -9.98 0.48
CA TYR A 243 -3.38 -10.47 0.12
C TYR A 243 -3.58 -11.62 -0.86
N TYR A 244 -3.06 -11.43 -2.07
CA TYR A 244 -3.14 -12.40 -3.15
C TYR A 244 -1.76 -13.01 -3.37
N SER A 245 -1.63 -14.31 -3.09
CA SER A 245 -0.44 -15.11 -3.39
C SER A 245 -0.37 -15.45 -4.87
N ARG A 246 0.82 -15.33 -5.44
CA ARG A 246 1.13 -15.72 -6.82
C ARG A 246 0.87 -17.20 -7.13
N GLN A 247 0.79 -18.03 -6.10
CA GLN A 247 0.47 -19.45 -6.25
C GLN A 247 -0.99 -19.74 -5.89
N TRP A 248 -1.48 -19.14 -4.81
CA TRP A 248 -2.71 -19.60 -4.16
C TRP A 248 -3.91 -18.68 -4.34
N GLY A 249 -3.76 -17.52 -4.99
CA GLY A 249 -4.84 -16.54 -5.02
C GLY A 249 -5.01 -15.85 -3.67
N TRP A 250 -6.24 -15.52 -3.29
CA TRP A 250 -6.54 -14.85 -2.02
C TRP A 250 -6.20 -15.72 -0.79
N ILE A 251 -5.29 -15.25 0.06
CA ILE A 251 -4.85 -16.00 1.26
C ILE A 251 -5.02 -15.24 2.59
N VAL A 252 -5.12 -13.91 2.58
CA VAL A 252 -5.39 -13.12 3.78
C VAL A 252 -6.37 -12.00 3.48
N TRP A 253 -7.26 -11.74 4.43
CA TRP A 253 -8.12 -10.57 4.48
C TRP A 253 -7.96 -9.87 5.82
N GLU A 254 -7.88 -8.55 5.78
CA GLU A 254 -7.83 -7.70 6.96
C GLU A 254 -8.87 -6.60 6.84
N GLN A 255 -9.50 -6.26 7.96
CA GLN A 255 -10.36 -5.09 8.07
C GLN A 255 -9.77 -4.08 9.04
N TYR A 256 -9.91 -2.82 8.69
CA TYR A 256 -9.40 -1.69 9.44
C TYR A 256 -10.48 -0.64 9.68
N GLY A 257 -10.47 -0.07 10.87
CA GLY A 257 -11.30 1.08 11.23
C GLY A 257 -10.80 2.38 10.63
N ARG A 258 -11.58 3.46 10.80
CA ARG A 258 -11.25 4.82 10.32
C ARG A 258 -9.95 5.36 10.91
N ASP A 259 -9.61 4.95 12.13
CA ASP A 259 -8.38 5.34 12.82
C ASP A 259 -7.13 4.56 12.32
N GLY A 260 -7.32 3.61 11.40
CA GLY A 260 -6.26 2.77 10.86
C GLY A 260 -5.89 1.59 11.75
N SER A 261 -6.61 1.34 12.84
CA SER A 261 -6.45 0.14 13.65
C SER A 261 -7.01 -1.09 12.92
N ARG A 262 -6.34 -2.24 13.04
CA ARG A 262 -6.80 -3.50 12.46
C ARG A 262 -7.84 -4.12 13.39
N GLU A 263 -9.06 -4.28 12.89
CA GLU A 263 -10.21 -4.77 13.66
C GLU A 263 -10.39 -6.29 13.51
N ARG A 264 -10.21 -6.81 12.29
CA ARG A 264 -10.41 -8.24 11.98
C ARG A 264 -9.36 -8.75 10.99
N GLU A 265 -9.07 -10.05 11.08
CA GLU A 265 -8.22 -10.78 10.14
C GLU A 265 -8.82 -12.16 9.86
N ALA A 266 -8.79 -12.59 8.60
CA ALA A 266 -8.98 -13.97 8.19
C ALA A 266 -7.76 -14.41 7.37
N ARG A 267 -7.21 -15.57 7.71
CA ARG A 267 -6.00 -16.11 7.08
C ARG A 267 -6.25 -17.57 6.67
N PHE A 268 -6.08 -17.86 5.40
CA PHE A 268 -6.31 -19.16 4.77
C PHE A 268 -4.96 -19.77 4.42
N ASN A 269 -4.33 -20.43 5.38
CA ASN A 269 -2.92 -20.83 5.28
C ASN A 269 -2.66 -22.32 5.56
N ARG A 270 -3.71 -23.14 5.50
CA ARG A 270 -3.64 -24.59 5.66
C ARG A 270 -4.46 -25.28 4.56
N PRO A 271 -4.24 -26.56 4.27
CA PRO A 271 -5.11 -27.33 3.40
C PRO A 271 -6.55 -27.33 3.92
N GLY A 272 -7.49 -27.07 3.02
CA GLY A 272 -8.92 -27.15 3.28
C GLY A 272 -9.53 -28.51 2.95
N PRO A 273 -10.85 -28.66 3.21
CA PRO A 273 -11.61 -29.82 2.79
C PRO A 273 -11.69 -29.92 1.26
N ALA A 274 -12.45 -30.90 0.74
CA ALA A 274 -12.73 -30.96 -0.68
C ALA A 274 -13.31 -29.62 -1.19
N PRO A 275 -12.85 -29.09 -2.34
CA PRO A 275 -13.33 -27.83 -2.88
C PRO A 275 -14.85 -27.81 -3.08
N VAL A 276 -15.47 -26.68 -2.75
CA VAL A 276 -16.88 -26.43 -2.96
C VAL A 276 -17.07 -25.67 -4.26
N ALA A 277 -17.93 -26.17 -5.14
CA ALA A 277 -18.30 -25.48 -6.37
C ALA A 277 -19.30 -24.33 -6.07
N PRO A 278 -19.21 -23.20 -6.79
CA PRO A 278 -20.17 -22.11 -6.64
C PRO A 278 -21.53 -22.50 -7.18
N GLY A 279 -22.59 -21.95 -6.58
CA GLY A 279 -23.91 -21.90 -7.18
C GLY A 279 -23.95 -20.91 -8.35
N ARG A 280 -25.04 -20.93 -9.11
CA ARG A 280 -25.20 -20.01 -10.24
C ARG A 280 -25.50 -18.59 -9.75
N ALA A 281 -24.63 -17.65 -10.11
CA ALA A 281 -24.75 -16.21 -9.89
C ALA A 281 -26.08 -15.65 -10.41
N CYS A 282 -26.70 -14.72 -9.67
CA CYS A 282 -27.99 -14.12 -9.99
C CYS A 282 -27.94 -13.22 -11.23
N SER A 283 -26.82 -12.52 -11.46
CA SER A 283 -26.62 -11.70 -12.67
C SER A 283 -26.55 -12.52 -13.96
N LEU A 284 -26.31 -13.84 -13.86
CA LEU A 284 -26.20 -14.77 -14.97
C LEU A 284 -27.47 -15.64 -15.14
N ARG A 285 -28.55 -15.35 -14.41
CA ARG A 285 -29.83 -16.09 -14.48
C ARG A 285 -30.87 -15.40 -15.34
#